data_AF-A0A7C1SSI9-F1
#
_entry.id   AF-A0A7C1SSI9-F1
#
_cell.length_a   1.000
_cell.length_b   1.000
_cell.length_c   1.000
_cell.angle_alpha   90.00
_cell.angle_beta   90.00
_cell.angle_gamma   90.00
#
_symmetry.space_group_name_H-M   'P 1'
#
loop_
_entity.id
_entity.type
_entity.pdbx_description
1 polymer ?
#
loop_
_entity_poly.entity_id
_entity_poly.type
_entity_poly.pdbx_seq_one_letter_code
_entity_poly.pdbx_strand_id
1 'polypeptide(L)' 'MKKFTNFKTHPVDQAIVDQARIYYRKWNPSHGIDPNDAILAATVSLYGGRIITQNISHYPMPDIIVHEGF' A
#
# COMPACT_ATOMS: atom_id res chain seq x y z
N MET A 1 14.02 -22.27 12.17
CA MET A 1 13.79 -21.04 11.39
C MET A 1 12.65 -21.30 10.40
N LYS A 2 11.43 -20.77 10.65
CA LYS A 2 10.29 -20.97 9.73
C LYS A 2 10.57 -20.25 8.43
N LYS A 3 10.58 -20.98 7.33
CA LYS A 3 10.73 -20.46 5.97
C LYS A 3 9.40 -19.81 5.57
N PHE A 4 9.39 -18.49 5.34
CA PHE A 4 8.28 -17.76 4.72
C PHE A 4 8.18 -18.07 3.22
N THR A 5 8.18 -19.35 2.83
CA THR A 5 8.43 -19.79 1.43
C THR A 5 7.31 -19.53 0.44
N ASN A 6 6.13 -19.10 0.89
CA ASN A 6 4.97 -18.90 0.03
C ASN A 6 4.61 -17.43 -0.19
N PHE A 7 5.45 -16.49 0.28
CA PHE A 7 5.25 -15.07 0.02
C PHE A 7 6.09 -14.63 -1.19
N LYS A 8 5.42 -14.00 -2.15
CA LYS A 8 6.07 -13.25 -3.22
C LYS A 8 6.25 -11.82 -2.73
N THR A 9 7.48 -11.32 -2.74
CA THR A 9 7.78 -9.93 -2.42
C THR A 9 8.02 -9.13 -3.70
N HIS A 10 7.69 -7.84 -3.66
CA HIS A 10 8.08 -6.87 -4.67
C HIS A 10 9.12 -5.93 -4.07
N PRO A 11 10.29 -5.71 -4.72
CA PRO A 11 11.23 -4.70 -4.27
C PRO A 11 10.60 -3.31 -4.44
N VAL A 12 10.89 -2.39 -3.53
CA VAL A 12 10.50 -0.99 -3.70
C VAL A 12 11.46 -0.34 -4.69
N ASP A 13 10.91 0.18 -5.79
CA ASP A 13 11.66 0.81 -6.87
C ASP A 13 11.17 2.26 -7.11
N GLN A 14 11.79 2.92 -8.09
CA GLN A 14 11.47 4.31 -8.45
C GLN A 14 10.00 4.49 -8.84
N ALA A 15 9.40 3.52 -9.56
CA ALA A 15 8.01 3.63 -10.00
C ALA A 15 7.05 3.58 -8.80
N ILE A 16 7.31 2.69 -7.84
CA ILE A 16 6.54 2.64 -6.58
C ILE A 16 6.69 3.95 -5.81
N VAL A 17 7.90 4.48 -5.67
CA VAL A 17 8.13 5.73 -4.92
C VAL A 17 7.46 6.92 -5.59
N ASP A 18 7.51 7.01 -6.92
CA ASP A 18 6.85 8.07 -7.66
C ASP A 18 5.33 8.02 -7.55
N GLN A 19 4.74 6.82 -7.57
CA GLN A 19 3.31 6.67 -7.35
C GLN A 19 2.93 6.93 -5.89
N ALA A 20 3.73 6.46 -4.94
CA ALA A 20 3.52 6.69 -3.51
C ALA A 20 3.52 8.18 -3.16
N ARG A 21 4.37 8.98 -3.81
CA ARG A 21 4.40 10.44 -3.59
C ARG A 21 3.06 11.10 -3.97
N ILE A 22 2.37 10.59 -5.01
CA ILE A 22 1.07 11.12 -5.46
C ILE A 22 0.01 10.80 -4.40
N TYR A 23 -0.02 9.55 -3.94
CA TYR A 23 -0.90 9.10 -2.88
C TYR A 23 -0.67 9.86 -1.57
N TYR A 24 0.58 9.96 -1.11
CA TYR A 24 0.93 10.68 0.10
C TYR A 24 0.47 12.13 0.03
N ARG A 25 0.80 12.86 -1.04
CA ARG A 25 0.39 14.27 -1.20
C ARG A 25 -1.12 14.46 -1.24
N LYS A 26 -1.86 13.51 -1.82
CA LYS A 26 -3.32 13.58 -1.92
C LYS A 26 -4.00 13.29 -0.59
N TRP A 27 -3.52 12.30 0.16
CA TRP A 27 -4.28 11.72 1.28
C TRP A 27 -3.71 12.03 2.65
N ASN A 28 -2.42 12.34 2.79
CA ASN A 28 -1.84 12.73 4.09
C ASN A 28 -2.56 13.96 4.69
N PRO A 29 -2.88 15.03 3.94
CA PRO A 29 -3.54 16.21 4.53
C PRO A 29 -4.94 15.97 5.10
N SER A 30 -5.65 14.93 4.62
CA SER A 30 -7.06 14.68 4.99
C SER A 30 -7.26 13.42 5.83
N HIS A 31 -6.43 12.40 5.63
CA HIS A 31 -6.56 11.09 6.26
C HIS A 31 -5.33 10.70 7.09
N GLY A 32 -4.31 11.56 7.14
CA GLY A 32 -3.14 11.35 8.01
C GLY A 32 -2.27 10.14 7.63
N ILE A 33 -2.40 9.60 6.41
CA ILE A 33 -1.63 8.43 5.98
C ILE A 33 -0.12 8.70 6.03
N ASP A 34 0.66 7.66 6.27
CA ASP A 34 2.12 7.78 6.30
C ASP A 34 2.78 7.37 4.95
N PRO A 35 4.09 7.57 4.78
CA PRO A 35 4.79 7.14 3.56
C PRO A 35 4.74 5.62 3.31
N ASN A 36 4.67 4.79 4.35
CA ASN A 36 4.62 3.33 4.23
C ASN A 36 3.25 2.88 3.69
N ASP A 37 2.17 3.47 4.19
CA ASP A 37 0.81 3.29 3.66
C ASP A 37 0.77 3.64 2.17
N ALA A 38 1.37 4.78 1.81
CA ALA A 38 1.46 5.23 0.42
C ALA A 38 2.29 4.28 -0.47
N ILE A 39 3.40 3.74 0.03
CA ILE A 39 4.24 2.76 -0.69
C ILE A 39 3.49 1.44 -0.89
N LEU A 40 2.78 0.96 0.12
CA LEU A 40 2.00 -0.28 0.03
C LEU A 40 0.83 -0.12 -0.97
N ALA A 41 0.10 1.00 -0.87
CA ALA A 41 -0.94 1.37 -1.82
C ALA A 41 -0.39 1.48 -3.26
N ALA A 42 0.73 2.16 -3.44
CA ALA A 42 1.38 2.31 -4.75
C ALA A 42 1.79 0.96 -5.36
N THR A 43 2.32 0.05 -4.52
CA THR A 43 2.69 -1.29 -4.95
C THR A 43 1.47 -2.04 -5.49
N VAL A 44 0.34 -2.01 -4.77
CA VAL A 44 -0.91 -2.66 -5.21
C VAL A 44 -1.51 -2.00 -6.45
N SER A 45 -1.44 -0.67 -6.55
CA SER A 45 -1.91 0.07 -7.72
C SER A 45 -1.15 -0.29 -9.00
N LEU A 46 0.17 -0.43 -8.92
CA LEU A 46 1.03 -0.70 -10.09
C LEU A 46 1.07 -2.18 -10.47
N TYR A 47 1.09 -3.08 -9.48
CA TYR A 47 1.33 -4.51 -9.71
C TYR A 47 0.12 -5.41 -9.41
N GLY A 48 -1.01 -4.81 -9.01
CA GLY A 48 -2.23 -5.50 -8.64
C GLY A 48 -2.17 -6.15 -7.26
N GLY A 49 -3.26 -6.83 -6.90
CA GLY A 49 -3.42 -7.49 -5.60
C GLY A 49 -4.43 -6.76 -4.70
N ARG A 50 -4.28 -6.97 -3.40
CA ARG A 50 -5.15 -6.39 -2.37
C ARG A 50 -4.37 -6.14 -1.09
N ILE A 51 -4.70 -5.07 -0.38
CA ILE A 51 -4.17 -4.82 0.95
C ILE A 51 -5.06 -5.55 1.97
N ILE A 52 -4.41 -6.29 2.86
CA ILE A 52 -5.04 -6.87 4.04
C ILE A 52 -4.51 -6.08 5.25
N THR A 53 -5.41 -5.44 6.00
CA THR A 53 -5.06 -4.53 7.12
C THR A 53 -6.05 -4.67 8.28
N GLN A 54 -5.62 -4.30 9.49
CA GLN A 54 -6.52 -4.15 10.64
C GLN A 54 -7.21 -2.77 10.68
N ASN A 55 -6.76 -1.82 9.87
CA ASN A 55 -7.37 -0.49 9.79
C ASN A 55 -7.49 -0.04 8.34
N ILE A 56 -8.70 -0.14 7.78
CA ILE A 56 -8.99 0.24 6.40
C ILE A 56 -8.88 1.76 6.16
N SER A 57 -8.98 2.58 7.22
CA SER A 57 -8.94 4.05 7.08
C SER A 57 -7.59 4.59 6.61
N HIS A 58 -6.52 3.80 6.72
CA HIS A 58 -5.19 4.14 6.20
C HIS A 58 -5.12 4.10 4.67
N TYR A 59 -6.09 3.46 4.01
CA TYR A 59 -6.07 3.24 2.56
C TYR A 59 -7.32 3.83 1.89
N PRO A 60 -7.51 5.17 1.90
CA PRO A 60 -8.67 5.84 1.31
C PRO A 60 -8.66 5.88 -0.23
N MET A 61 -7.64 5.30 -0.87
CA MET A 61 -7.46 5.29 -2.32
C MET A 61 -8.54 4.44 -3.01
N PRO A 62 -9.39 5.02 -3.88
CA PRO A 62 -10.50 4.28 -4.51
C PRO A 62 -10.03 3.33 -5.62
N ASP A 63 -8.78 3.46 -6.08
CA ASP A 63 -8.18 2.70 -7.17
C ASP A 63 -7.44 1.44 -6.70
N ILE A 64 -7.50 1.09 -5.42
CA ILE A 64 -6.94 -0.15 -4.86
C ILE A 64 -7.99 -0.95 -4.10
N ILE A 65 -7.78 -2.26 -3.99
CA ILE A 65 -8.65 -3.15 -3.23
C ILE A 65 -8.08 -3.31 -1.83
N VAL A 66 -8.92 -3.02 -0.82
CA VAL A 66 -8.56 -3.11 0.60
C VAL A 66 -9.58 -3.99 1.31
N HIS A 67 -9.11 -4.93 2.11
CA HIS A 67 -9.94 -5.73 2.99
C HIS A 67 -9.43 -5.66 4.42
N GLU A 68 -10.36 -5.61 5.36
CA GLU A 68 -10.05 -5.87 6.75
C GLU A 68 -9.64 -7.33 6.92
N GLY A 69 -8.59 -7.58 7.70
CA GLY A 69 -8.08 -8.91 7.97
C GLY A 69 -7.39 -9.01 9.33
N PHE A 70 -7.27 -10.26 9.79
CA PHE A 70 -6.94 -10.66 11.15
C PHE A 70 -5.52 -10.31 11.60
#